data_AF-A0A916Z0L5-F1
#
_entry.id   AF-A0A916Z0L5-F1
#
_cell.length_a   1.000
_cell.length_b   1.000
_cell.length_c   1.000
_cell.angle_alpha   90.00
_cell.angle_beta   90.00
_cell.angle_gamma   90.00
#
_symmetry.space_group_name_H-M   'P 1'
#
loop_
_entity.id
_entity.type
_entity.pdbx_description
1 polymer ?
#
loop_
_entity_poly.entity_id
_entity_poly.type
_entity_poly.pdbx_seq_one_letter_code
_entity_poly.pdbx_strand_id
1 'polypeptide(L)'
;MNITIQQITALAPIPEDLHDAFLRVAKGLTERAEYPTEKVLTLFAQMLENPKKYAYSKNKVTNLAKKIYDLQVETGHTLSLTNEGRAYIPKEEFMQIDEKPKSQATEFNLRYENVAYTIYGKNFIEQGALNQMNTAVSLPISIAGALMPDAHQGYGLPIGGVLATEADKIIPYAVGVDIACRMCLSVFDVSADIFKRKPHLLKRTLLENTKFGIGGETAHKFDESVMDKPEWTATKIIRDLKDKAYRQLGTSGTGNHFVEWGLLEVTEHDDLLNLPVGTYLALLSHSGSRGFGGTVAGHYSKIAMQKTVLPKQAAHLAWLDLNTEEGQEYWIAMNLAGDYASANHHEIHAKVAKAISEKPLLMVENHHNFAWKEQFDGKDVLVHRKGATPAGNNDLGIIPGSMTAPGFVVRGLGNTDSINSASHGAGRLMSRTAAFNSVTKNSMNKILNEHGIELIGGDLDEAPMVYKDINEVISAQTDLVKVLAKFTPKIVRMADANRKEGRED
;
A
#
# COMPACT_ATOMS: atom_id res chain seq x y z
N MET A 1 27.41 19.26 37.14
CA MET A 1 26.63 19.15 38.38
C MET A 1 26.17 17.70 38.50
N ASN A 2 26.44 17.02 39.61
CA ASN A 2 26.05 15.61 39.77
C ASN A 2 24.57 15.52 40.13
N ILE A 3 23.82 14.71 39.39
CA ILE A 3 22.40 14.46 39.66
C ILE A 3 22.29 13.65 40.95
N THR A 4 21.52 14.15 41.91
CA THR A 4 21.34 13.49 43.21
C THR A 4 20.19 12.49 43.18
N ILE A 5 20.17 11.58 44.15
CA ILE A 5 19.06 10.62 44.27
C ILE A 5 17.74 11.32 44.58
N GLN A 6 17.75 12.43 45.34
CA GLN A 6 16.54 13.21 45.60
C GLN A 6 15.94 13.77 44.31
N GLN A 7 16.77 14.20 43.34
CA GLN A 7 16.27 14.68 42.06
C GLN A 7 15.66 13.57 41.20
N ILE A 8 16.08 12.32 41.40
CA ILE A 8 15.59 11.16 40.66
C ILE A 8 14.29 10.64 41.29
N THR A 9 14.24 10.48 42.61
CA THR A 9 13.02 10.07 43.33
C THR A 9 11.96 11.17 43.37
N ALA A 10 12.35 12.42 43.12
CA ALA A 10 11.43 13.49 42.80
C ALA A 10 10.64 13.22 41.51
N LEU A 11 11.15 12.45 40.54
CA LEU A 11 10.44 12.19 39.27
C LEU A 11 9.30 11.19 39.43
N ALA A 12 9.49 10.14 40.22
CA ALA A 12 8.55 9.04 40.45
C ALA A 12 8.92 8.32 41.77
N PRO A 13 8.01 7.56 42.41
CA PRO A 13 8.31 6.78 43.61
C PRO A 13 9.21 5.58 43.27
N ILE A 14 10.48 5.83 42.96
CA ILE A 14 11.44 4.83 42.48
C ILE A 14 11.90 3.95 43.66
N PRO A 15 11.75 2.62 43.54
CA PRO A 15 12.24 1.65 44.53
C PRO A 15 13.74 1.78 44.84
N GLU A 16 14.13 1.55 46.10
CA GLU A 16 15.52 1.71 46.58
C GLU A 16 16.54 0.84 45.82
N ASP A 17 16.14 -0.37 45.41
CA ASP A 17 16.98 -1.30 44.64
C ASP A 17 17.33 -0.79 43.23
N LEU A 18 16.62 0.22 42.72
CA LEU A 18 16.89 0.87 41.45
C LEU A 18 17.72 2.15 41.57
N HIS A 19 17.95 2.69 42.77
CA HIS A 19 18.63 3.98 42.97
C HIS A 19 20.04 4.00 42.38
N ASP A 20 20.84 2.97 42.66
CA ASP A 20 22.21 2.85 42.14
C ASP A 20 22.25 2.72 40.61
N ALA A 21 21.23 2.10 40.01
CA ALA A 21 21.14 1.95 38.56
C ALA A 21 20.89 3.31 37.90
N PHE A 22 19.98 4.10 38.47
CA PHE A 22 19.68 5.46 38.03
C PHE A 22 20.88 6.39 38.17
N LEU A 23 21.55 6.41 39.32
CA LEU A 23 22.74 7.25 39.55
C LEU A 23 23.90 6.90 38.60
N ARG A 24 24.12 5.61 38.33
CA ARG A 24 25.15 5.16 37.39
C ARG A 24 24.88 5.60 35.96
N VAL A 25 23.62 5.48 35.51
CA VAL A 25 23.21 5.93 34.17
C VAL A 25 23.28 7.44 34.08
N ALA A 26 22.83 8.17 35.11
CA ALA A 26 22.93 9.62 35.19
C ALA A 26 24.38 10.09 35.04
N LYS A 27 25.30 9.49 35.81
CA LYS A 27 26.74 9.77 35.72
C LYS A 27 27.29 9.51 34.32
N GLY A 28 26.94 8.38 33.70
CA GLY A 28 27.34 8.07 32.33
C GLY A 28 26.84 9.09 31.31
N LEU A 29 25.59 9.57 31.47
CA LEU A 29 25.00 10.56 30.58
C LEU A 29 25.61 11.96 30.77
N THR A 30 25.90 12.37 32.00
CA THR A 30 26.49 13.68 32.28
C THR A 30 27.98 13.75 31.98
N GLU A 31 28.76 12.71 32.32
CA GLU A 31 30.22 12.75 32.21
C GLU A 31 30.75 12.23 30.87
N ARG A 32 30.12 11.21 30.27
CA ARG A 32 30.61 10.61 29.00
C ARG A 32 29.85 11.07 27.78
N ALA A 33 28.57 11.37 27.94
CA ALA A 33 27.73 11.86 26.84
C ALA A 33 27.52 13.39 26.89
N GLU A 34 28.06 14.06 27.91
CA GLU A 34 28.00 15.52 28.09
C GLU A 34 26.58 16.08 28.07
N TYR A 35 25.59 15.32 28.56
CA TYR A 35 24.21 15.80 28.62
C TYR A 35 24.03 16.77 29.81
N PRO A 36 23.39 17.94 29.60
CA PRO A 36 22.98 18.80 30.69
C PRO A 36 22.07 18.07 31.68
N THR A 37 22.16 18.42 32.97
CA THR A 37 21.37 17.80 34.05
C THR A 37 19.87 17.75 33.72
N GLU A 38 19.32 18.86 33.23
CA GLU A 38 17.91 18.97 32.82
C GLU A 38 17.54 17.95 31.73
N LYS A 39 18.38 17.82 30.69
CA LYS A 39 18.19 16.86 29.60
C LYS A 39 18.17 15.41 30.09
N VAL A 40 18.98 15.09 31.11
CA VAL A 40 19.00 13.75 31.71
C VAL A 40 17.73 13.49 32.53
N LEU A 41 17.26 14.47 33.30
CA LEU A 41 16.01 14.36 34.07
C LEU A 41 14.78 14.25 33.15
N THR A 42 14.74 15.02 32.05
CA THR A 42 13.73 14.87 30.99
C THR A 42 13.74 13.47 30.37
N LEU A 43 14.92 12.94 30.03
CA LEU A 43 15.03 11.59 29.46
C LEU A 43 14.55 10.51 30.44
N PHE A 44 14.83 10.67 31.74
CA PHE A 44 14.35 9.76 32.78
C PHE A 44 12.83 9.87 32.99
N ALA A 45 12.27 11.08 33.01
CA ALA A 45 10.83 11.28 33.11
C ALA A 45 10.09 10.62 31.94
N GLN A 46 10.55 10.82 30.69
CA GLN A 46 9.96 10.19 29.50
C GLN A 46 10.09 8.66 29.52
N MET A 47 11.21 8.14 30.01
CA MET A 47 11.43 6.70 30.16
C MET A 47 10.50 6.11 31.22
N LEU A 48 10.32 6.78 32.36
CA LEU A 48 9.42 6.35 33.44
C LEU A 48 7.95 6.41 33.00
N GLU A 49 7.58 7.37 32.15
CA GLU A 49 6.24 7.49 31.56
C GLU A 49 5.92 6.35 30.58
N ASN A 50 6.91 5.85 29.84
CA ASN A 50 6.72 4.75 28.88
C ASN A 50 7.92 3.78 28.83
N PRO A 51 8.13 2.96 29.87
CA PRO A 51 9.33 2.13 29.98
C PRO A 51 9.42 1.08 28.87
N LYS A 52 8.28 0.56 28.39
CA LYS A 52 8.21 -0.39 27.27
C LYS A 52 8.82 0.16 25.99
N LYS A 53 8.52 1.42 25.64
CA LYS A 53 9.09 2.08 24.45
C LYS A 53 10.62 2.10 24.48
N TYR A 54 11.19 2.39 25.65
CA TYR A 54 12.65 2.53 25.81
C TYR A 54 13.37 1.18 26.02
N ALA A 55 12.69 0.17 26.58
CA ALA A 55 13.23 -1.18 26.81
C ALA A 55 13.59 -1.93 25.50
N TYR A 56 12.88 -1.64 24.41
CA TYR A 56 13.09 -2.27 23.10
C TYR A 56 13.72 -1.34 22.05
N SER A 57 14.10 -0.13 22.45
CA SER A 57 14.82 0.82 21.60
C SER A 57 16.31 0.75 21.93
N LYS A 58 17.21 0.70 20.94
CA LYS A 58 18.67 0.82 21.18
C LYS A 58 19.02 2.27 21.56
N ASN A 59 19.09 2.58 22.85
CA ASN A 59 19.40 3.90 23.38
C ASN A 59 20.25 3.81 24.67
N LYS A 60 20.65 4.96 25.23
CA LYS A 60 21.55 5.03 26.39
C LYS A 60 20.88 4.64 27.73
N VAL A 61 19.55 4.46 27.76
CA VAL A 61 18.78 4.10 28.95
C VAL A 61 18.08 2.73 28.82
N THR A 62 18.29 2.00 27.72
CA THR A 62 17.59 0.73 27.40
C THR A 62 17.62 -0.28 28.53
N ASN A 63 18.80 -0.50 29.14
CA ASN A 63 18.96 -1.49 30.21
C ASN A 63 18.24 -1.06 31.50
N LEU A 64 18.15 0.25 31.76
CA LEU A 64 17.42 0.79 32.91
C LEU A 64 15.91 0.71 32.67
N ALA A 65 15.46 1.09 31.47
CA ALA A 65 14.07 0.98 31.03
C ALA A 65 13.57 -0.46 31.05
N LYS A 66 14.40 -1.42 30.64
CA LYS A 66 14.08 -2.84 30.66
C LYS A 66 13.88 -3.35 32.09
N LYS A 67 14.77 -3.01 33.02
CA LYS A 67 14.60 -3.36 34.45
C LYS A 67 13.29 -2.81 35.03
N ILE A 68 12.94 -1.58 34.70
CA ILE A 68 11.70 -0.96 35.17
C ILE A 68 10.49 -1.66 34.53
N TYR A 69 10.53 -1.93 33.23
CA TYR A 69 9.46 -2.63 32.53
C TYR A 69 9.23 -4.04 33.08
N ASP A 70 10.31 -4.80 33.27
CA ASP A 70 10.26 -6.16 33.81
C ASP A 70 9.71 -6.15 35.25
N LEU A 71 10.15 -5.20 36.10
CA LEU A 71 9.61 -5.02 37.45
C LEU A 71 8.10 -4.70 37.46
N GLN A 72 7.63 -3.84 36.55
CA GLN A 72 6.19 -3.50 36.43
C GLN A 72 5.37 -4.71 35.96
N VAL A 73 5.93 -5.54 35.08
CA VAL A 73 5.30 -6.79 34.62
C VAL A 73 5.24 -7.83 35.74
N GLU A 74 6.30 -7.97 36.53
CA GLU A 74 6.40 -8.95 37.62
C GLU A 74 5.53 -8.58 38.84
N THR A 75 5.46 -7.30 39.18
CA THR A 75 4.75 -6.83 40.40
C THR A 75 3.34 -6.32 40.13
N GLY A 76 2.99 -6.02 38.87
CA GLY A 76 1.74 -5.37 38.49
C GLY A 76 1.63 -3.90 38.92
N HIS A 77 2.66 -3.34 39.58
CA HIS A 77 2.65 -1.96 40.07
C HIS A 77 3.32 -1.02 39.06
N THR A 78 2.60 0.03 38.62
CA THR A 78 3.13 1.02 37.67
C THR A 78 3.77 2.20 38.40
N LEU A 79 5.03 2.51 38.07
CA LEU A 79 5.72 3.71 38.58
C LEU A 79 5.20 4.95 37.86
N SER A 80 4.24 5.63 38.48
CA SER A 80 3.66 6.86 37.92
C SER A 80 4.51 8.08 38.26
N LEU A 81 4.65 9.02 37.33
CA LEU A 81 5.35 10.28 37.58
C LEU A 81 4.65 11.11 38.66
N THR A 82 5.45 11.74 39.53
CA THR A 82 4.99 12.78 40.46
C THR A 82 4.67 14.07 39.70
N ASN A 83 4.13 15.08 40.40
CA ASN A 83 3.93 16.42 39.82
C ASN A 83 5.25 17.06 39.35
N GLU A 84 6.35 16.84 40.08
CA GLU A 84 7.68 17.31 39.69
C GLU A 84 8.20 16.53 38.47
N GLY A 85 8.03 15.21 38.43
CA GLY A 85 8.41 14.40 37.27
C GLY A 85 7.68 14.79 36.00
N ARG A 86 6.39 15.12 36.10
CA ARG A 86 5.60 15.63 34.97
C ARG A 86 6.09 16.98 34.45
N ALA A 87 6.73 17.80 35.28
CA ALA A 87 7.29 19.09 34.83
C ALA A 87 8.51 18.92 33.90
N TYR A 88 9.19 17.75 33.96
CA TYR A 88 10.31 17.42 33.08
C TYR A 88 9.89 16.74 31.78
N ILE A 89 8.64 16.28 31.67
CA ILE A 89 8.07 15.95 30.37
C ILE A 89 7.97 17.26 29.62
N PRO A 90 8.66 17.42 28.47
CA PRO A 90 8.53 18.63 27.69
C PRO A 90 7.03 18.79 27.42
N LYS A 91 6.42 19.83 27.98
CA LYS A 91 5.18 20.33 27.43
C LYS A 91 5.53 20.57 25.98
N GLU A 92 4.85 19.90 25.06
CA GLU A 92 5.01 20.21 23.66
C GLU A 92 4.86 21.73 23.55
N GLU A 93 5.96 22.45 23.34
CA GLU A 93 5.92 23.80 22.79
C GLU A 93 5.43 23.60 21.35
N PHE A 94 4.14 23.30 21.25
CA PHE A 94 3.38 23.87 20.18
C PHE A 94 3.65 25.37 20.26
N MET A 95 4.00 25.98 19.13
CA MET A 95 3.49 27.32 18.89
C MET A 95 2.06 27.36 19.43
N GLN A 96 1.63 28.47 20.03
CA GLN A 96 0.21 28.77 20.05
C GLN A 96 -0.26 28.76 18.59
N ILE A 97 -0.63 27.58 18.11
CA ILE A 97 -1.84 27.44 17.36
C ILE A 97 -2.86 27.77 18.44
N ASP A 98 -3.48 28.95 18.32
CA ASP A 98 -4.81 29.17 18.88
C ASP A 98 -5.53 27.83 18.90
N GLU A 99 -6.16 27.44 20.02
CA GLU A 99 -7.01 26.23 20.08
C GLU A 99 -7.59 26.01 18.69
N LYS A 100 -7.05 25.05 17.90
CA LYS A 100 -7.56 24.89 16.53
C LYS A 100 -9.03 24.66 16.81
N PRO A 101 -9.94 25.53 16.33
CA PRO A 101 -11.35 25.37 16.60
C PRO A 101 -11.62 23.92 16.27
N LYS A 102 -12.16 23.12 17.22
CA LYS A 102 -12.54 21.71 16.99
C LYS A 102 -12.95 21.64 15.55
N SER A 103 -12.14 21.03 14.66
CA SER A 103 -12.32 21.24 13.22
C SER A 103 -13.79 20.99 12.96
N GLN A 104 -14.53 22.00 12.51
CA GLN A 104 -15.99 21.94 12.51
C GLN A 104 -16.39 20.72 11.67
N ALA A 105 -16.71 19.64 12.36
CA ALA A 105 -17.10 18.40 11.73
C ALA A 105 -18.40 18.72 11.01
N THR A 106 -18.41 18.55 9.69
CA THR A 106 -19.59 18.84 8.89
C THR A 106 -20.34 17.54 8.70
N GLU A 107 -21.59 17.53 9.15
CA GLU A 107 -22.48 16.38 9.00
C GLU A 107 -23.15 16.42 7.63
N PHE A 108 -23.17 15.27 6.95
CA PHE A 108 -23.81 15.12 5.65
C PHE A 108 -24.74 13.91 5.65
N ASN A 109 -25.85 14.04 4.95
CA ASN A 109 -26.77 12.93 4.69
C ASN A 109 -26.57 12.36 3.30
N LEU A 110 -26.93 11.10 3.12
CA LEU A 110 -27.00 10.47 1.80
C LEU A 110 -28.21 11.01 1.03
N ARG A 111 -28.08 11.12 -0.28
CA ARG A 111 -29.18 11.42 -1.19
C ARG A 111 -30.21 10.30 -1.12
N TYR A 112 -31.48 10.67 -1.27
CA TYR A 112 -32.57 9.70 -1.39
C TYR A 112 -32.52 8.97 -2.74
N GLU A 113 -32.22 9.71 -3.80
CA GLU A 113 -32.04 9.17 -5.16
C GLU A 113 -30.55 9.00 -5.45
N ASN A 114 -30.19 7.80 -5.91
CA ASN A 114 -28.82 7.47 -6.29
C ASN A 114 -28.50 8.10 -7.65
N VAL A 115 -27.25 8.52 -7.79
CA VAL A 115 -26.69 8.77 -9.12
C VAL A 115 -26.67 7.46 -9.90
N ALA A 116 -27.02 7.51 -11.18
CA ALA A 116 -26.96 6.36 -12.06
C ALA A 116 -25.51 5.86 -12.20
N TYR A 117 -25.34 4.54 -12.30
CA TYR A 117 -24.05 3.93 -12.58
C TYR A 117 -24.23 2.64 -13.38
N THR A 118 -23.25 2.34 -14.22
CA THR A 118 -23.25 1.14 -15.07
C THR A 118 -22.56 -0.01 -14.36
N ILE A 119 -23.11 -1.22 -14.51
CA ILE A 119 -22.56 -2.44 -13.92
C ILE A 119 -22.19 -3.40 -15.03
N TYR A 120 -20.93 -3.79 -15.08
CA TYR A 120 -20.39 -4.77 -16.00
C TYR A 120 -20.28 -6.12 -15.28
N GLY A 121 -20.69 -7.21 -15.94
CA GLY A 121 -20.58 -8.55 -15.35
C GLY A 121 -21.37 -8.77 -14.04
N LYS A 122 -22.56 -8.15 -13.90
CA LYS A 122 -23.38 -8.16 -12.67
C LYS A 122 -23.53 -9.54 -12.00
N ASN A 123 -23.64 -10.60 -12.80
CA ASN A 123 -23.81 -11.98 -12.29
C ASN A 123 -22.61 -12.50 -11.49
N PHE A 124 -21.44 -11.88 -11.62
CA PHE A 124 -20.20 -12.25 -10.94
C PHE A 124 -19.91 -11.39 -9.70
N ILE A 125 -20.82 -10.45 -9.36
CA ILE A 125 -20.59 -9.45 -8.32
C ILE A 125 -21.44 -9.79 -7.09
N GLU A 126 -20.80 -9.91 -5.94
CA GLU A 126 -21.48 -10.19 -4.68
C GLU A 126 -22.32 -9.00 -4.19
N GLN A 127 -23.39 -9.30 -3.44
CA GLN A 127 -24.30 -8.28 -2.92
C GLN A 127 -23.60 -7.22 -2.05
N GLY A 128 -22.54 -7.61 -1.33
CA GLY A 128 -21.74 -6.71 -0.51
C GLY A 128 -21.10 -5.58 -1.33
N ALA A 129 -20.53 -5.91 -2.50
CA ALA A 129 -19.94 -4.94 -3.41
C ALA A 129 -21.01 -4.02 -4.02
N LEU A 130 -22.16 -4.57 -4.41
CA LEU A 130 -23.30 -3.78 -4.90
C LEU A 130 -23.80 -2.78 -3.85
N ASN A 131 -23.90 -3.21 -2.59
CA ASN A 131 -24.32 -2.34 -1.48
C ASN A 131 -23.32 -1.21 -1.22
N GLN A 132 -22.01 -1.51 -1.31
CA GLN A 132 -20.96 -0.49 -1.20
C GLN A 132 -21.04 0.52 -2.35
N MET A 133 -21.24 0.06 -3.58
CA MET A 133 -21.39 0.96 -4.74
C MET A 133 -22.64 1.83 -4.61
N ASN A 134 -23.79 1.24 -4.25
CA ASN A 134 -25.03 1.99 -3.98
C ASN A 134 -24.83 3.07 -2.92
N THR A 135 -24.09 2.77 -1.86
CA THR A 135 -23.76 3.76 -0.82
C THR A 135 -22.86 4.87 -1.39
N ALA A 136 -21.85 4.52 -2.19
CA ALA A 136 -20.94 5.49 -2.81
C ALA A 136 -21.66 6.46 -3.77
N VAL A 137 -22.56 5.97 -4.63
CA VAL A 137 -23.31 6.83 -5.56
C VAL A 137 -24.41 7.65 -4.88
N SER A 138 -24.72 7.37 -3.61
CA SER A 138 -25.68 8.13 -2.80
C SER A 138 -25.05 9.31 -2.06
N LEU A 139 -23.72 9.49 -2.12
CA LEU A 139 -23.07 10.64 -1.46
C LEU A 139 -23.53 11.96 -2.10
N PRO A 140 -23.63 13.06 -1.32
CA PRO A 140 -24.01 14.36 -1.83
C PRO A 140 -23.01 14.97 -2.82
N ILE A 141 -21.78 14.43 -2.89
CA ILE A 141 -20.71 14.88 -3.79
C ILE A 141 -20.55 14.00 -5.04
N SER A 142 -21.31 12.90 -5.14
CA SER A 142 -21.17 11.95 -6.26
C SER A 142 -21.78 12.51 -7.54
N ILE A 143 -21.07 12.32 -8.66
CA ILE A 143 -21.44 12.82 -9.98
C ILE A 143 -21.77 11.68 -10.95
N ALA A 144 -20.99 10.59 -10.91
CA ALA A 144 -21.22 9.37 -11.70
C ALA A 144 -20.51 8.18 -11.06
N GLY A 145 -20.85 6.96 -11.49
CA GLY A 145 -20.13 5.76 -11.08
C GLY A 145 -20.12 4.68 -12.15
N ALA A 146 -19.24 3.71 -11.97
CA ALA A 146 -19.26 2.45 -12.70
C ALA A 146 -18.73 1.31 -11.81
N LEU A 147 -19.17 0.08 -12.08
CA LEU A 147 -18.74 -1.12 -11.35
C LEU A 147 -18.25 -2.18 -12.33
N MET A 148 -16.98 -2.56 -12.19
CA MET A 148 -16.26 -3.45 -13.08
C MET A 148 -16.60 -4.94 -12.82
N PRO A 149 -16.40 -5.84 -13.79
CA PRO A 149 -16.81 -7.26 -13.65
C PRO A 149 -16.03 -8.03 -12.57
N ASP A 150 -14.83 -7.57 -12.22
CA ASP A 150 -13.98 -8.11 -11.15
C ASP A 150 -14.39 -7.61 -9.76
N ALA A 151 -15.46 -6.82 -9.65
CA ALA A 151 -15.82 -6.16 -8.41
C ALA A 151 -16.15 -7.11 -7.25
N HIS A 152 -15.67 -6.77 -6.07
CA HIS A 152 -15.87 -7.51 -4.82
C HIS A 152 -15.76 -6.58 -3.62
N GLN A 153 -16.24 -7.05 -2.47
CA GLN A 153 -16.38 -6.24 -1.27
C GLN A 153 -15.00 -5.78 -0.75
N GLY A 154 -14.90 -4.48 -0.49
CA GLY A 154 -13.73 -3.82 0.06
C GLY A 154 -14.06 -2.98 1.30
N TYR A 155 -13.46 -1.78 1.38
CA TYR A 155 -13.74 -0.78 2.43
C TYR A 155 -14.14 0.54 1.77
N GLY A 156 -15.27 1.13 2.12
CA GLY A 156 -15.77 2.32 1.42
C GLY A 156 -16.22 1.94 0.01
N LEU A 157 -15.52 2.43 -1.01
CA LEU A 157 -15.72 2.00 -2.40
C LEU A 157 -15.35 0.50 -2.55
N PRO A 158 -16.15 -0.33 -3.25
CA PRO A 158 -15.77 -1.71 -3.52
C PRO A 158 -14.52 -1.75 -4.40
N ILE A 159 -13.78 -2.85 -4.33
CA ILE A 159 -12.72 -3.12 -5.32
C ILE A 159 -13.44 -3.42 -6.64
N GLY A 160 -12.93 -2.93 -7.77
CA GLY A 160 -13.65 -2.86 -9.06
C GLY A 160 -14.57 -1.64 -9.17
N GLY A 161 -14.59 -0.75 -8.17
CA GLY A 161 -15.42 0.46 -8.18
C GLY A 161 -14.74 1.65 -8.83
N VAL A 162 -15.53 2.42 -9.58
CA VAL A 162 -15.14 3.73 -10.13
C VAL A 162 -16.18 4.76 -9.68
N LEU A 163 -15.73 5.85 -9.08
CA LEU A 163 -16.60 6.92 -8.58
C LEU A 163 -16.07 8.29 -9.01
N ALA A 164 -16.85 9.02 -9.80
CA ALA A 164 -16.60 10.42 -10.07
C ALA A 164 -17.32 11.27 -9.02
N THR A 165 -16.58 12.17 -8.39
CA THR A 165 -17.09 13.17 -7.45
C THR A 165 -16.90 14.58 -8.01
N GLU A 166 -17.46 15.57 -7.32
CA GLU A 166 -17.09 16.98 -7.50
C GLU A 166 -15.56 17.15 -7.54
N ALA A 167 -15.07 18.04 -8.41
CA ALA A 167 -13.66 18.18 -8.79
C ALA A 167 -12.68 18.43 -7.62
N ASP A 168 -13.19 18.91 -6.49
CA ASP A 168 -12.44 19.26 -5.29
C ASP A 168 -12.70 18.31 -4.12
N LYS A 169 -13.45 17.21 -4.29
CA LYS A 169 -13.78 16.28 -3.20
C LYS A 169 -13.05 14.97 -3.38
N ILE A 170 -12.06 14.72 -2.53
CA ILE A 170 -11.25 13.50 -2.58
C ILE A 170 -11.58 12.55 -1.43
N ILE A 171 -11.85 11.28 -1.73
CA ILE A 171 -12.17 10.23 -0.75
C ILE A 171 -10.95 9.30 -0.62
N PRO A 172 -10.14 9.40 0.44
CA PRO A 172 -8.91 8.60 0.57
C PRO A 172 -9.15 7.08 0.52
N TYR A 173 -10.24 6.58 1.10
CA TYR A 173 -10.57 5.16 1.04
C TYR A 173 -11.10 4.68 -0.32
N ALA A 174 -11.59 5.59 -1.16
CA ALA A 174 -11.96 5.32 -2.55
C ALA A 174 -10.76 5.29 -3.49
N VAL A 175 -9.61 5.87 -3.08
CA VAL A 175 -8.30 5.59 -3.70
C VAL A 175 -7.80 4.21 -3.27
N GLY A 176 -7.92 3.89 -1.98
CA GLY A 176 -7.53 2.60 -1.41
C GLY A 176 -6.37 2.71 -0.43
N VAL A 177 -6.14 1.62 0.31
CA VAL A 177 -5.09 1.57 1.36
C VAL A 177 -3.70 1.34 0.81
N ASP A 178 -3.58 0.81 -0.41
CA ASP A 178 -2.31 0.74 -1.14
C ASP A 178 -2.39 1.71 -2.32
N ILE A 179 -2.07 2.97 -2.03
CA ILE A 179 -2.14 4.07 -3.00
C ILE A 179 -1.22 3.75 -4.18
N ALA A 180 -1.72 3.96 -5.38
CA ALA A 180 -1.03 3.76 -6.64
C ALA A 180 -0.47 2.34 -6.83
N CYS A 181 -1.12 1.34 -6.21
CA CYS A 181 -0.93 -0.05 -6.58
C CYS A 181 -1.14 -0.22 -8.08
N ARG A 182 -0.25 -0.96 -8.72
CA ARG A 182 -0.10 -0.99 -10.18
C ARG A 182 0.48 -2.30 -10.67
N MET A 183 0.30 -2.50 -11.97
CA MET A 183 0.94 -3.57 -12.71
C MET A 183 2.05 -3.00 -13.58
N CYS A 184 3.15 -3.73 -13.72
CA CYS A 184 4.20 -3.42 -14.69
C CYS A 184 4.67 -4.70 -15.39
N LEU A 185 4.66 -4.69 -16.72
CA LEU A 185 5.10 -5.78 -17.58
C LEU A 185 6.33 -5.33 -18.37
N SER A 186 7.42 -6.10 -18.35
CA SER A 186 8.53 -5.95 -19.29
C SER A 186 8.62 -7.15 -20.21
N VAL A 187 8.76 -6.90 -21.52
CA VAL A 187 8.85 -7.92 -22.57
C VAL A 187 10.28 -7.98 -23.09
N PHE A 188 10.84 -9.17 -23.27
CA PHE A 188 12.23 -9.38 -23.69
C PHE A 188 12.29 -10.21 -24.98
N ASP A 189 13.29 -9.95 -25.82
CA ASP A 189 13.59 -10.76 -27.02
C ASP A 189 14.31 -12.06 -26.65
N VAL A 190 13.66 -12.88 -25.84
CA VAL A 190 14.22 -14.13 -25.33
C VAL A 190 13.24 -15.26 -25.60
N SER A 191 13.75 -16.32 -26.22
CA SER A 191 12.99 -17.53 -26.56
C SER A 191 12.40 -18.21 -25.31
N ALA A 192 11.16 -18.68 -25.44
CA ALA A 192 10.43 -19.43 -24.41
C ALA A 192 11.18 -20.65 -23.86
N ASP A 193 12.12 -21.22 -24.63
CA ASP A 193 12.95 -22.33 -24.17
C ASP A 193 13.84 -21.99 -22.96
N ILE A 194 14.00 -20.71 -22.60
CA ILE A 194 14.76 -20.31 -21.42
C ILE A 194 14.22 -20.98 -20.13
N PHE A 195 12.92 -21.25 -20.05
CA PHE A 195 12.33 -21.99 -18.92
C PHE A 195 12.84 -23.44 -18.83
N LYS A 196 13.25 -24.04 -19.96
CA LYS A 196 13.87 -25.38 -19.98
C LYS A 196 15.39 -25.29 -19.81
N ARG A 197 16.04 -24.32 -20.46
CA ARG A 197 17.51 -24.20 -20.51
C ARG A 197 18.09 -23.59 -19.23
N LYS A 198 17.41 -22.63 -18.61
CA LYS A 198 17.91 -21.82 -17.48
C LYS A 198 16.84 -21.53 -16.40
N PRO A 199 16.00 -22.49 -15.96
CA PRO A 199 14.97 -22.24 -14.93
C PRO A 199 15.55 -21.67 -13.63
N HIS A 200 16.72 -22.17 -13.20
CA HIS A 200 17.40 -21.70 -12.00
C HIS A 200 17.82 -20.23 -12.08
N LEU A 201 18.18 -19.73 -13.27
CA LEU A 201 18.52 -18.32 -13.46
C LEU A 201 17.29 -17.45 -13.21
N LEU A 202 16.16 -17.81 -13.83
CA LEU A 202 14.90 -17.06 -13.70
C LEU A 202 14.43 -17.05 -12.24
N LYS A 203 14.43 -18.21 -11.57
CA LYS A 203 14.11 -18.32 -10.15
C LYS A 203 15.00 -17.42 -9.28
N ARG A 204 16.31 -17.50 -9.49
CA ARG A 204 17.30 -16.70 -8.76
C ARG A 204 17.08 -15.21 -8.97
N THR A 205 16.79 -14.78 -10.21
CA THR A 205 16.54 -13.36 -10.49
C THR A 205 15.37 -12.81 -9.67
N LEU A 206 14.28 -13.58 -9.52
CA LEU A 206 13.16 -13.17 -8.69
C LEU A 206 13.56 -13.08 -7.21
N LEU A 207 14.36 -14.03 -6.70
CA LEU A 207 14.79 -14.08 -5.29
C LEU A 207 15.75 -12.95 -4.89
N GLU A 208 16.69 -12.59 -5.77
CA GLU A 208 17.79 -11.67 -5.46
C GLU A 208 17.49 -10.20 -5.77
N ASN A 209 16.56 -9.91 -6.70
CA ASN A 209 16.36 -8.55 -7.23
C ASN A 209 15.13 -7.83 -6.70
N THR A 210 14.37 -8.46 -5.80
CA THR A 210 13.31 -7.81 -5.04
C THR A 210 13.14 -8.49 -3.67
N LYS A 211 12.40 -7.86 -2.76
CA LYS A 211 12.07 -8.40 -1.44
C LYS A 211 10.57 -8.42 -1.22
N PHE A 212 10.11 -9.47 -0.56
CA PHE A 212 8.73 -9.59 -0.10
C PHE A 212 8.69 -9.39 1.41
N GLY A 213 7.52 -9.51 2.03
CA GLY A 213 7.37 -9.34 3.47
C GLY A 213 7.20 -7.89 3.94
N ILE A 214 6.68 -7.77 5.17
CA ILE A 214 6.51 -6.49 5.86
C ILE A 214 7.89 -5.97 6.24
N GLY A 215 8.20 -4.75 5.80
CA GLY A 215 9.46 -4.11 6.13
C GLY A 215 10.65 -4.64 5.35
N GLY A 216 10.44 -5.36 4.24
CA GLY A 216 11.50 -5.66 3.29
C GLY A 216 12.17 -4.39 2.79
N GLU A 217 13.49 -4.43 2.66
CA GLU A 217 14.33 -3.31 2.24
C GLU A 217 15.33 -3.81 1.20
N THR A 218 15.73 -2.97 0.24
CA THR A 218 16.84 -3.29 -0.67
C THR A 218 18.07 -2.48 -0.29
N ALA A 219 19.26 -3.07 -0.42
CA ALA A 219 20.52 -2.35 -0.17
C ALA A 219 20.89 -1.44 -1.35
N HIS A 220 20.96 -2.02 -2.55
CA HIS A 220 21.38 -1.31 -3.77
C HIS A 220 20.18 -0.77 -4.55
N LYS A 221 20.31 0.44 -5.10
CA LYS A 221 19.33 1.04 -6.04
C LYS A 221 20.02 1.45 -7.34
N PHE A 222 19.38 1.28 -8.48
CA PHE A 222 19.90 1.76 -9.77
C PHE A 222 19.44 3.18 -10.08
N ASP A 223 18.20 3.50 -9.73
CA ASP A 223 17.64 4.84 -9.86
C ASP A 223 16.98 5.28 -8.54
N GLU A 224 17.48 6.38 -7.97
CA GLU A 224 16.93 6.99 -6.76
C GLU A 224 16.36 8.40 -7.00
N SER A 225 16.26 8.84 -8.26
CA SER A 225 15.83 10.20 -8.64
C SER A 225 14.43 10.56 -8.12
N VAL A 226 13.55 9.58 -7.93
CA VAL A 226 12.24 9.79 -7.30
C VAL A 226 12.35 10.37 -5.89
N MET A 227 13.47 10.19 -5.21
CA MET A 227 13.73 10.69 -3.86
C MET A 227 14.20 12.15 -3.84
N ASP A 228 14.56 12.72 -5.00
CA ASP A 228 14.96 14.12 -5.15
C ASP A 228 13.77 15.07 -5.33
N LYS A 229 12.57 14.51 -5.52
CA LYS A 229 11.32 15.24 -5.63
C LYS A 229 11.08 16.19 -4.43
N PRO A 230 10.78 17.48 -4.66
CA PRO A 230 10.57 18.44 -3.58
C PRO A 230 9.38 18.10 -2.68
N GLU A 231 8.41 17.32 -3.19
CA GLU A 231 7.23 16.86 -2.44
C GLU A 231 7.62 16.07 -1.18
N TRP A 232 8.80 15.42 -1.17
CA TRP A 232 9.30 14.73 0.02
C TRP A 232 9.50 15.64 1.24
N THR A 233 9.57 16.95 1.06
CA THR A 233 9.69 17.93 2.14
C THR A 233 8.42 18.77 2.35
N ALA A 234 7.36 18.54 1.56
CA ALA A 234 6.17 19.38 1.53
C ALA A 234 5.40 19.39 2.86
N THR A 235 5.31 18.25 3.54
CA THR A 235 4.60 18.13 4.82
C THR A 235 5.39 17.28 5.80
N LYS A 236 5.09 17.42 7.10
CA LYS A 236 5.77 16.65 8.15
C LYS A 236 5.60 15.15 7.94
N ILE A 237 4.38 14.69 7.63
CA ILE A 237 4.11 13.26 7.44
C ILE A 237 4.87 12.68 6.24
N ILE A 238 4.94 13.40 5.11
CA ILE A 238 5.69 12.94 3.94
C ILE A 238 7.18 12.87 4.28
N ARG A 239 7.72 13.92 4.88
CA ARG A 239 9.14 14.01 5.27
C ARG A 239 9.55 12.90 6.22
N ASP A 240 8.74 12.61 7.24
CA ASP A 240 9.02 11.56 8.22
C ASP A 240 9.02 10.15 7.59
N LEU A 241 8.37 9.98 6.43
CA LEU A 241 8.31 8.70 5.71
C LEU A 241 9.36 8.57 4.60
N LYS A 242 10.11 9.63 4.25
CA LYS A 242 11.10 9.62 3.16
C LYS A 242 12.13 8.52 3.31
N ASP A 243 12.76 8.41 4.49
CA ASP A 243 13.80 7.40 4.74
C ASP A 243 13.26 5.97 4.66
N LYS A 244 12.02 5.78 5.13
CA LYS A 244 11.34 4.49 5.02
C LYS A 244 11.06 4.14 3.56
N ALA A 245 10.55 5.10 2.78
CA ALA A 245 10.32 4.93 1.35
C ALA A 245 11.62 4.60 0.61
N TYR A 246 12.72 5.30 0.91
CA TYR A 246 14.03 5.01 0.32
C TYR A 246 14.47 3.55 0.54
N ARG A 247 14.40 3.07 1.78
CA ARG A 247 14.82 1.69 2.11
C ARG A 247 13.94 0.64 1.43
N GLN A 248 12.64 0.94 1.24
CA GLN A 248 11.68 0.05 0.60
C GLN A 248 11.67 0.13 -0.94
N LEU A 249 12.43 1.02 -1.55
CA LEU A 249 12.47 1.17 -3.01
C LEU A 249 13.02 -0.11 -3.66
N GLY A 250 12.33 -0.60 -4.69
CA GLY A 250 12.63 -1.87 -5.36
C GLY A 250 12.09 -3.13 -4.64
N THR A 251 11.09 -2.98 -3.75
CA THR A 251 10.49 -4.12 -3.03
C THR A 251 9.07 -4.43 -3.51
N SER A 252 8.68 -5.69 -3.40
CA SER A 252 7.37 -6.17 -3.86
C SER A 252 6.34 -6.17 -2.73
N GLY A 253 6.74 -6.54 -1.51
CA GLY A 253 5.85 -6.46 -0.36
C GLY A 253 5.05 -7.70 0.00
N THR A 254 3.77 -7.52 0.33
CA THR A 254 2.89 -8.57 0.87
C THR A 254 1.47 -8.44 0.33
N GLY A 255 0.59 -9.40 0.68
CA GLY A 255 -0.77 -9.45 0.19
C GLY A 255 -0.80 -10.09 -1.19
N ASN A 256 -1.57 -9.51 -2.10
CA ASN A 256 -1.70 -9.97 -3.49
C ASN A 256 -0.53 -9.54 -4.38
N HIS A 257 0.53 -8.94 -3.83
CA HIS A 257 1.69 -8.50 -4.60
C HIS A 257 2.51 -9.69 -5.06
N PHE A 258 3.03 -9.61 -6.28
CA PHE A 258 3.83 -10.66 -6.90
C PHE A 258 4.84 -10.11 -7.89
N VAL A 259 5.83 -10.94 -8.23
CA VAL A 259 6.66 -10.79 -9.42
C VAL A 259 6.76 -12.16 -10.06
N GLU A 260 6.48 -12.23 -11.36
CA GLU A 260 6.41 -13.49 -12.07
C GLU A 260 7.04 -13.43 -13.46
N TRP A 261 7.73 -14.53 -13.80
CA TRP A 261 8.15 -14.82 -15.15
C TRP A 261 7.04 -15.60 -15.86
N GLY A 262 6.77 -15.21 -17.10
CA GLY A 262 5.82 -15.91 -17.96
C GLY A 262 6.13 -15.72 -19.44
N LEU A 263 5.19 -16.17 -20.27
CA LEU A 263 5.23 -16.03 -21.72
C LEU A 263 4.16 -15.06 -22.16
N LEU A 264 4.54 -14.06 -22.95
CA LEU A 264 3.60 -13.18 -23.64
C LEU A 264 3.41 -13.67 -25.07
N GLU A 265 2.18 -14.06 -25.41
CA GLU A 265 1.75 -14.45 -26.75
C GLU A 265 1.06 -13.26 -27.43
N VAL A 266 1.70 -12.73 -28.48
CA VAL A 266 1.15 -11.72 -29.37
C VAL A 266 0.63 -12.44 -30.62
N THR A 267 -0.69 -12.41 -30.85
CA THR A 267 -1.32 -13.18 -31.94
C THR A 267 -1.62 -12.33 -33.17
N GLU A 268 -1.72 -11.01 -33.01
CA GLU A 268 -1.95 -10.07 -34.09
C GLU A 268 -1.08 -8.82 -33.91
N HIS A 269 -0.77 -8.16 -35.03
CA HIS A 269 -0.09 -6.88 -35.00
C HIS A 269 -1.05 -5.77 -34.53
N ASP A 270 -0.58 -4.92 -33.63
CA ASP A 270 -1.28 -3.71 -33.20
C ASP A 270 -0.27 -2.57 -33.07
N ASP A 271 -0.57 -1.42 -33.67
CA ASP A 271 0.33 -0.27 -33.73
C ASP A 271 0.66 0.32 -32.34
N LEU A 272 -0.24 0.16 -31.37
CA LEU A 272 -0.04 0.65 -30.01
C LEU A 272 0.89 -0.27 -29.23
N LEU A 273 0.70 -1.59 -29.34
CA LEU A 273 1.60 -2.55 -28.69
C LEU A 273 2.97 -2.58 -29.35
N ASN A 274 3.00 -2.40 -30.68
CA ASN A 274 4.21 -2.33 -31.51
C ASN A 274 5.18 -3.50 -31.27
N LEU A 275 4.63 -4.69 -31.11
CA LEU A 275 5.38 -5.95 -31.02
C LEU A 275 4.99 -6.86 -32.20
N PRO A 276 5.97 -7.50 -32.86
CA PRO A 276 5.67 -8.53 -33.86
C PRO A 276 4.86 -9.69 -33.26
N VAL A 277 4.14 -10.40 -34.13
CA VAL A 277 3.47 -11.65 -33.77
C VAL A 277 4.53 -12.66 -33.32
N GLY A 278 4.32 -13.26 -32.15
CA GLY A 278 5.31 -14.15 -31.55
C GLY A 278 5.07 -14.45 -30.08
N THR A 279 6.01 -15.21 -29.51
CA THR A 279 6.02 -15.56 -28.09
C THR A 279 7.29 -15.02 -27.46
N TYR A 280 7.13 -14.21 -26.41
CA TYR A 280 8.20 -13.50 -25.74
C TYR A 280 8.32 -13.93 -24.29
N LEU A 281 9.53 -13.90 -23.73
CA LEU A 281 9.70 -13.90 -22.29
C LEU A 281 9.19 -12.57 -21.72
N ALA A 282 8.41 -12.61 -20.65
CA ALA A 282 7.96 -11.40 -19.98
C ALA A 282 8.03 -11.51 -18.47
N LEU A 283 8.37 -10.39 -17.83
CA LEU A 283 8.35 -10.19 -16.38
C LEU A 283 7.15 -9.33 -16.04
N LEU A 284 6.22 -9.86 -15.24
CA LEU A 284 5.08 -9.12 -14.70
C LEU A 284 5.28 -8.89 -13.21
N SER A 285 5.04 -7.68 -12.73
CA SER A 285 5.03 -7.38 -11.31
C SER A 285 3.76 -6.64 -10.90
N HIS A 286 3.31 -6.93 -9.68
CA HIS A 286 2.22 -6.27 -8.99
C HIS A 286 2.73 -5.77 -7.64
N SER A 287 2.79 -4.45 -7.46
CA SER A 287 3.18 -3.79 -6.23
C SER A 287 2.58 -2.39 -6.18
N GLY A 288 2.95 -1.62 -5.16
CA GLY A 288 2.41 -0.28 -4.94
C GLY A 288 3.41 0.60 -4.20
N SER A 289 2.88 1.62 -3.53
CA SER A 289 3.69 2.63 -2.83
C SER A 289 4.17 2.20 -1.43
N ARG A 290 4.05 0.89 -1.14
CA ARG A 290 4.62 0.22 0.03
C ARG A 290 4.15 0.86 1.35
N GLY A 291 5.02 0.86 2.35
CA GLY A 291 4.69 1.42 3.66
C GLY A 291 4.55 2.93 3.67
N PHE A 292 4.92 3.65 2.60
CA PHE A 292 4.68 5.08 2.46
C PHE A 292 3.19 5.33 2.18
N GLY A 293 2.65 4.83 1.07
CA GLY A 293 1.24 5.06 0.73
C GLY A 293 0.29 4.42 1.73
N GLY A 294 0.62 3.26 2.30
CA GLY A 294 -0.18 2.65 3.37
C GLY A 294 -0.32 3.54 4.61
N THR A 295 0.74 4.25 4.99
CA THR A 295 0.68 5.20 6.12
C THR A 295 -0.06 6.48 5.74
N VAL A 296 0.16 7.01 4.53
CA VAL A 296 -0.57 8.18 4.00
C VAL A 296 -2.07 7.91 3.95
N ALA A 297 -2.49 6.79 3.36
CA ALA A 297 -3.90 6.41 3.25
C ALA A 297 -4.56 6.32 4.63
N GLY A 298 -3.94 5.64 5.58
CA GLY A 298 -4.48 5.51 6.94
C GLY A 298 -4.60 6.85 7.67
N HIS A 299 -3.61 7.73 7.53
CA HIS A 299 -3.62 9.04 8.16
C HIS A 299 -4.73 9.94 7.63
N TYR A 300 -4.79 10.16 6.31
CA TYR A 300 -5.74 11.08 5.71
C TYR A 300 -7.17 10.52 5.68
N SER A 301 -7.34 9.20 5.64
CA SER A 301 -8.67 8.59 5.84
C SER A 301 -9.24 8.90 7.22
N LYS A 302 -8.40 8.85 8.27
CA LYS A 302 -8.82 9.21 9.63
C LYS A 302 -9.22 10.68 9.72
N ILE A 303 -8.44 11.58 9.10
CA ILE A 303 -8.77 13.02 9.07
C ILE A 303 -10.09 13.23 8.31
N ALA A 304 -10.28 12.59 7.16
CA ALA A 304 -11.50 12.68 6.39
C ALA A 304 -12.73 12.29 7.24
N MET A 305 -12.66 11.15 7.94
CA MET A 305 -13.74 10.70 8.83
C MET A 305 -13.98 11.60 10.05
N GLN A 306 -12.99 12.37 10.48
CA GLN A 306 -13.14 13.35 11.57
C GLN A 306 -13.80 14.64 11.10
N LYS A 307 -13.51 15.08 9.87
CA LYS A 307 -14.02 16.34 9.30
C LYS A 307 -15.37 16.19 8.61
N THR A 308 -15.58 15.05 7.97
CA THR A 308 -16.78 14.75 7.18
C THR A 308 -17.52 13.60 7.84
N VAL A 309 -18.56 13.94 8.60
CA VAL A 309 -19.35 12.98 9.37
C VAL A 309 -20.49 12.47 8.49
N LEU A 310 -20.47 11.17 8.22
CA LEU A 310 -21.47 10.47 7.41
C LEU A 310 -22.19 9.41 8.23
N PRO A 311 -23.38 8.95 7.79
CA PRO A 311 -24.02 7.77 8.35
C PRO A 311 -23.07 6.58 8.39
N LYS A 312 -23.24 5.70 9.38
CA LYS A 312 -22.31 4.59 9.68
C LYS A 312 -21.94 3.75 8.46
N GLN A 313 -22.89 3.47 7.58
CA GLN A 313 -22.68 2.70 6.36
C GLN A 313 -21.76 3.39 5.33
N ALA A 314 -21.68 4.72 5.38
CA ALA A 314 -20.90 5.56 4.48
C ALA A 314 -19.66 6.17 5.15
N ALA A 315 -19.33 5.82 6.40
CA ALA A 315 -18.24 6.44 7.15
C ALA A 315 -16.89 6.35 6.42
N HIS A 316 -16.59 5.21 5.77
CA HIS A 316 -15.38 5.04 4.95
C HIS A 316 -15.43 5.75 3.58
N LEU A 317 -16.47 6.52 3.29
CA LEU A 317 -16.60 7.36 2.10
C LEU A 317 -16.47 8.85 2.44
N ALA A 318 -16.05 9.17 3.68
CA ALA A 318 -15.72 10.53 4.07
C ALA A 318 -14.60 11.10 3.19
N TRP A 319 -14.75 12.37 2.81
CA TRP A 319 -13.83 13.06 1.90
C TRP A 319 -13.08 14.19 2.58
N LEU A 320 -12.02 14.64 1.92
CA LEU A 320 -11.33 15.90 2.14
C LEU A 320 -11.66 16.85 0.99
N ASP A 321 -11.72 18.14 1.28
CA ASP A 321 -11.86 19.19 0.27
C ASP A 321 -10.48 19.66 -0.17
N LEU A 322 -10.19 19.60 -1.48
CA LEU A 322 -8.91 20.02 -2.05
C LEU A 322 -8.63 21.50 -1.84
N ASN A 323 -9.59 22.34 -1.47
CA ASN A 323 -9.35 23.74 -1.13
C ASN A 323 -8.89 23.94 0.33
N THR A 324 -8.76 22.85 1.10
CA THR A 324 -8.27 22.88 2.48
C THR A 324 -6.82 22.40 2.58
N GLU A 325 -6.16 22.76 3.68
CA GLU A 325 -4.80 22.31 4.01
C GLU A 325 -4.69 20.79 3.89
N GLU A 326 -5.52 20.04 4.62
CA GLU A 326 -5.41 18.57 4.65
C GLU A 326 -5.76 17.91 3.32
N GLY A 327 -6.64 18.52 2.52
CA GLY A 327 -6.93 18.07 1.16
C GLY A 327 -5.73 18.24 0.22
N GLN A 328 -5.06 19.40 0.28
CA GLN A 328 -3.83 19.64 -0.49
C GLN A 328 -2.69 18.72 -0.04
N GLU A 329 -2.52 18.54 1.26
CA GLU A 329 -1.49 17.63 1.78
C GLU A 329 -1.71 16.19 1.29
N TYR A 330 -2.96 15.69 1.35
CA TYR A 330 -3.29 14.36 0.82
C TYR A 330 -3.04 14.28 -0.68
N TRP A 331 -3.43 15.31 -1.45
CA TRP A 331 -3.21 15.36 -2.89
C TRP A 331 -1.73 15.26 -3.26
N ILE A 332 -0.86 16.01 -2.59
CA ILE A 332 0.59 15.95 -2.77
C ILE A 332 1.10 14.55 -2.41
N ALA A 333 0.72 14.01 -1.25
CA ALA A 333 1.17 12.71 -0.78
C ALA A 333 0.72 11.56 -1.70
N MET A 334 -0.51 11.62 -2.19
CA MET A 334 -1.07 10.63 -3.11
C MET A 334 -0.32 10.64 -4.45
N ASN A 335 -0.07 11.81 -5.04
CA ASN A 335 0.68 11.93 -6.29
C ASN A 335 2.13 11.47 -6.13
N LEU A 336 2.80 11.84 -5.03
CA LEU A 336 4.14 11.33 -4.72
C LEU A 336 4.15 9.80 -4.55
N ALA A 337 3.11 9.22 -3.96
CA ALA A 337 2.97 7.77 -3.85
C ALA A 337 2.80 7.12 -5.23
N GLY A 338 2.12 7.81 -6.15
CA GLY A 338 2.08 7.49 -7.58
C GLY A 338 3.46 7.41 -8.21
N ASP A 339 4.24 8.48 -8.12
CA ASP A 339 5.59 8.50 -8.69
C ASP A 339 6.51 7.45 -8.07
N TYR A 340 6.44 7.31 -6.74
CA TYR A 340 7.21 6.32 -6.00
C TYR A 340 6.86 4.88 -6.39
N ALA A 341 5.58 4.56 -6.59
CA ALA A 341 5.16 3.24 -7.03
C ALA A 341 5.72 2.93 -8.43
N SER A 342 5.73 3.89 -9.36
CA SER A 342 6.35 3.71 -10.70
C SER A 342 7.84 3.40 -10.58
N ALA A 343 8.57 4.25 -9.85
CA ALA A 343 9.99 4.07 -9.61
C ALA A 343 10.30 2.73 -8.93
N ASN A 344 9.45 2.27 -8.02
CA ASN A 344 9.59 0.98 -7.37
C ASN A 344 9.51 -0.19 -8.37
N HIS A 345 8.56 -0.15 -9.31
CA HIS A 345 8.46 -1.15 -10.38
C HIS A 345 9.65 -1.07 -11.35
N HIS A 346 10.01 0.13 -11.80
CA HIS A 346 11.18 0.32 -12.68
C HIS A 346 12.46 -0.20 -12.05
N GLU A 347 12.66 0.02 -10.75
CA GLU A 347 13.82 -0.48 -10.01
C GLU A 347 13.84 -2.02 -9.96
N ILE A 348 12.70 -2.68 -9.70
CA ILE A 348 12.59 -4.15 -9.75
C ILE A 348 12.92 -4.66 -11.16
N HIS A 349 12.31 -4.07 -12.19
CA HIS A 349 12.45 -4.50 -13.57
C HIS A 349 13.87 -4.26 -14.09
N ALA A 350 14.50 -3.14 -13.76
CA ALA A 350 15.88 -2.83 -14.15
C ALA A 350 16.90 -3.79 -13.52
N LYS A 351 16.73 -4.11 -12.23
CA LYS A 351 17.56 -5.12 -11.55
C LYS A 351 17.43 -6.50 -12.18
N VAL A 352 16.20 -6.96 -12.42
CA VAL A 352 15.94 -8.26 -13.05
C VAL A 352 16.45 -8.31 -14.48
N ALA A 353 16.21 -7.27 -15.29
CA ALA A 353 16.70 -7.16 -16.66
C ALA A 353 18.24 -7.24 -16.71
N LYS A 354 18.92 -6.50 -15.83
CA LYS A 354 20.39 -6.58 -15.69
C LYS A 354 20.85 -7.97 -15.29
N ALA A 355 20.15 -8.65 -14.37
CA ALA A 355 20.51 -9.99 -13.91
C ALA A 355 20.40 -11.07 -15.01
N ILE A 356 19.54 -10.88 -16.01
CA ILE A 356 19.49 -11.73 -17.20
C ILE A 356 20.31 -11.19 -18.38
N SER A 357 20.93 -10.01 -18.23
CA SER A 357 21.71 -9.31 -19.26
C SER A 357 20.92 -8.95 -20.51
N GLU A 358 19.65 -8.59 -20.33
CA GLU A 358 18.74 -8.20 -21.42
C GLU A 358 18.19 -6.78 -21.20
N LYS A 359 17.65 -6.20 -22.27
CA LYS A 359 16.88 -4.95 -22.22
C LYS A 359 15.43 -5.23 -22.62
N PRO A 360 14.44 -4.66 -21.92
CA PRO A 360 13.05 -4.79 -22.36
C PRO A 360 12.86 -4.17 -23.76
N LEU A 361 12.16 -4.88 -24.64
CA LEU A 361 11.63 -4.37 -25.91
C LEU A 361 10.50 -3.35 -25.66
N LEU A 362 9.70 -3.65 -24.64
CA LEU A 362 8.51 -2.89 -24.27
C LEU A 362 8.33 -2.96 -22.76
N MET A 363 7.79 -1.88 -22.19
CA MET A 363 7.25 -1.86 -20.84
C MET A 363 5.81 -1.34 -20.87
N VAL A 364 4.89 -2.06 -20.22
CA VAL A 364 3.48 -1.66 -20.07
C VAL A 364 3.19 -1.49 -18.59
N GLU A 365 2.60 -0.35 -18.21
CA GLU A 365 2.29 -0.03 -16.82
C GLU A 365 0.90 0.61 -16.71
N ASN A 366 0.11 0.20 -15.72
CA ASN A 366 -1.19 0.82 -15.43
C ASN A 366 -1.50 0.81 -13.93
N HIS A 367 -2.08 1.91 -13.44
CA HIS A 367 -2.49 2.06 -12.05
C HIS A 367 -3.87 1.49 -11.84
N HIS A 368 -4.18 1.04 -10.62
CA HIS A 368 -5.53 0.59 -10.30
C HIS A 368 -6.08 1.05 -8.94
N ASN A 369 -5.33 1.84 -8.17
CA ASN A 369 -5.77 2.45 -6.92
C ASN A 369 -5.34 3.93 -6.88
N PHE A 370 -6.13 4.83 -7.45
CA PHE A 370 -5.74 6.25 -7.56
C PHE A 370 -6.96 7.16 -7.79
N ALA A 371 -6.73 8.46 -7.73
CA ALA A 371 -7.71 9.46 -8.13
C ALA A 371 -7.12 10.44 -9.15
N TRP A 372 -7.88 10.75 -10.19
CA TRP A 372 -7.47 11.64 -11.28
C TRP A 372 -8.45 12.78 -11.45
N LYS A 373 -7.93 13.96 -11.80
CA LYS A 373 -8.76 15.05 -12.31
C LYS A 373 -9.08 14.75 -13.76
N GLU A 374 -10.35 14.58 -14.08
CA GLU A 374 -10.83 14.22 -15.41
C GLU A 374 -12.05 15.06 -15.79
N GLN A 375 -12.50 14.91 -17.03
CA GLN A 375 -13.71 15.52 -17.55
C GLN A 375 -14.76 14.43 -17.75
N PHE A 376 -15.95 14.62 -17.18
CA PHE A 376 -17.10 13.75 -17.37
C PHE A 376 -18.31 14.59 -17.75
N ASP A 377 -18.88 14.31 -18.92
CA ASP A 377 -20.02 15.05 -19.49
C ASP A 377 -19.79 16.59 -19.50
N GLY A 378 -18.58 17.00 -19.87
CA GLY A 378 -18.16 18.41 -19.96
C GLY A 378 -17.93 19.11 -18.60
N LYS A 379 -17.92 18.37 -17.49
CA LYS A 379 -17.61 18.89 -16.16
C LYS A 379 -16.30 18.34 -15.63
N ASP A 380 -15.52 19.19 -14.98
CA ASP A 380 -14.39 18.75 -14.17
C ASP A 380 -14.90 17.88 -13.02
N VAL A 381 -14.30 16.71 -12.87
CA VAL A 381 -14.60 15.73 -11.82
C VAL A 381 -13.32 15.16 -11.25
N LEU A 382 -13.43 14.58 -10.05
CA LEU A 382 -12.37 13.77 -9.48
C LEU A 382 -12.77 12.30 -9.53
N VAL A 383 -12.12 11.53 -10.41
CA VAL A 383 -12.42 10.12 -10.66
C VAL A 383 -11.55 9.25 -9.78
N HIS A 384 -12.19 8.54 -8.84
CA HIS A 384 -11.57 7.57 -7.96
C HIS A 384 -11.71 6.19 -8.58
N ARG A 385 -10.59 5.47 -8.73
CA ARG A 385 -10.60 4.06 -9.14
C ARG A 385 -9.94 3.22 -8.07
N LYS A 386 -10.63 2.17 -7.63
CA LYS A 386 -10.13 1.21 -6.65
C LYS A 386 -10.28 -0.21 -7.17
N GLY A 387 -9.16 -0.86 -7.46
CA GLY A 387 -9.16 -2.06 -8.27
C GLY A 387 -9.84 -1.86 -9.62
N ALA A 388 -9.64 -0.70 -10.25
CA ALA A 388 -10.09 -0.43 -11.60
C ALA A 388 -9.02 0.42 -12.28
N THR A 389 -8.80 0.21 -13.57
CA THR A 389 -7.72 0.86 -14.31
C THR A 389 -8.25 1.82 -15.37
N PRO A 390 -7.57 2.93 -15.67
CA PRO A 390 -7.90 3.76 -16.83
C PRO A 390 -7.94 2.92 -18.12
N ALA A 391 -8.96 3.17 -18.93
CA ALA A 391 -9.24 2.53 -20.21
C ALA A 391 -9.79 3.55 -21.21
N GLY A 392 -9.22 4.77 -21.19
CA GLY A 392 -9.39 5.75 -22.24
C GLY A 392 -8.98 5.21 -23.60
N ASN A 393 -9.39 5.90 -24.68
CA ASN A 393 -9.07 5.45 -26.02
C ASN A 393 -7.55 5.35 -26.22
N ASN A 394 -7.05 4.14 -26.49
CA ASN A 394 -5.63 3.80 -26.62
C ASN A 394 -4.82 3.80 -25.32
N ASP A 395 -5.45 3.81 -24.15
CA ASP A 395 -4.74 3.52 -22.90
C ASP A 395 -4.26 2.07 -22.93
N LEU A 396 -2.94 1.86 -22.84
CA LEU A 396 -2.35 0.53 -22.79
C LEU A 396 -2.25 0.05 -21.34
N GLY A 397 -2.66 -1.18 -21.07
CA GLY A 397 -2.59 -1.75 -19.72
C GLY A 397 -2.47 -3.27 -19.71
N ILE A 398 -2.30 -3.83 -18.52
CA ILE A 398 -2.32 -5.27 -18.26
C ILE A 398 -3.37 -5.59 -17.19
N ILE A 399 -4.18 -6.61 -17.46
CA ILE A 399 -5.19 -7.15 -16.55
C ILE A 399 -4.75 -8.58 -16.16
N PRO A 400 -4.13 -8.79 -14.99
CA PRO A 400 -3.71 -10.11 -14.52
C PRO A 400 -4.89 -11.02 -14.14
N GLY A 401 -4.69 -12.32 -14.33
CA GLY A 401 -5.58 -13.35 -13.79
C GLY A 401 -5.20 -13.75 -12.37
N SER A 402 -4.57 -14.91 -12.24
CA SER A 402 -4.05 -15.46 -10.98
C SER A 402 -2.71 -16.14 -11.26
N MET A 403 -2.03 -16.67 -10.23
CA MET A 403 -0.76 -17.40 -10.41
C MET A 403 -0.81 -18.60 -11.39
N THR A 404 -2.00 -19.06 -11.78
CA THR A 404 -2.19 -20.14 -12.79
C THR A 404 -3.03 -19.73 -13.99
N ALA A 405 -3.74 -18.60 -13.89
CA ALA A 405 -4.63 -18.12 -14.95
C ALA A 405 -3.92 -17.02 -15.78
N PRO A 406 -4.24 -16.86 -17.07
CA PRO A 406 -3.57 -15.88 -17.90
C PRO A 406 -3.85 -14.44 -17.45
N GLY A 407 -2.95 -13.54 -17.80
CA GLY A 407 -3.20 -12.09 -17.86
C GLY A 407 -3.36 -11.62 -19.30
N PHE A 408 -3.87 -10.42 -19.50
CA PHE A 408 -4.13 -9.87 -20.84
C PHE A 408 -3.60 -8.45 -20.95
N VAL A 409 -2.74 -8.22 -21.96
CA VAL A 409 -2.38 -6.85 -22.37
C VAL A 409 -3.53 -6.32 -23.20
N VAL A 410 -4.01 -5.14 -22.85
CA VAL A 410 -5.23 -4.56 -23.39
C VAL A 410 -5.02 -3.11 -23.84
N ARG A 411 -5.83 -2.66 -24.79
CA ARG A 411 -6.05 -1.24 -25.07
C ARG A 411 -7.45 -0.81 -24.66
N GLY A 412 -7.55 0.33 -24.01
CA GLY A 412 -8.83 0.96 -23.69
C GLY A 412 -9.56 1.45 -24.94
N LEU A 413 -10.89 1.35 -24.90
CA LEU A 413 -11.79 1.78 -25.97
C LEU A 413 -12.44 3.15 -25.69
N GLY A 414 -12.18 3.76 -24.52
CA GLY A 414 -12.71 5.08 -24.18
C GLY A 414 -14.21 5.11 -23.95
N ASN A 415 -14.76 4.05 -23.34
CA ASN A 415 -16.18 3.97 -23.05
C ASN A 415 -16.55 4.94 -21.91
N THR A 416 -17.40 5.91 -22.19
CA THR A 416 -17.83 6.94 -21.23
C THR A 416 -18.71 6.38 -20.11
N ASP A 417 -19.48 5.31 -20.37
CA ASP A 417 -20.37 4.71 -19.38
C ASP A 417 -19.58 3.99 -18.27
N SER A 418 -18.33 3.61 -18.54
CA SER A 418 -17.39 3.12 -17.52
C SER A 418 -16.50 4.22 -16.93
N ILE A 419 -16.73 5.50 -17.30
CA ILE A 419 -15.84 6.61 -16.97
C ILE A 419 -14.42 6.31 -17.46
N ASN A 420 -14.31 5.84 -18.71
CA ASN A 420 -13.05 5.45 -19.33
C ASN A 420 -12.23 4.49 -18.44
N SER A 421 -12.87 3.45 -17.92
CA SER A 421 -12.26 2.51 -16.98
C SER A 421 -12.54 1.05 -17.34
N ALA A 422 -11.68 0.15 -16.86
CA ALA A 422 -11.80 -1.30 -16.99
C ALA A 422 -11.42 -2.02 -15.69
N SER A 423 -11.68 -3.34 -15.65
CA SER A 423 -11.24 -4.19 -14.52
C SER A 423 -9.72 -4.11 -14.32
N HIS A 424 -9.26 -4.31 -13.10
CA HIS A 424 -7.82 -4.38 -12.81
C HIS A 424 -7.25 -5.80 -12.78
N GLY A 425 -8.09 -6.83 -12.72
CA GLY A 425 -7.66 -8.22 -12.66
C GLY A 425 -8.84 -9.19 -12.59
N ALA A 426 -8.62 -10.41 -12.10
CA ALA A 426 -9.71 -11.38 -11.93
C ALA A 426 -10.69 -11.00 -10.81
N GLY A 427 -10.21 -10.36 -9.74
CA GLY A 427 -11.02 -10.09 -8.55
C GLY A 427 -11.29 -11.34 -7.71
N ARG A 428 -11.54 -11.16 -6.41
CA ARG A 428 -11.72 -12.27 -5.48
C ARG A 428 -13.14 -12.81 -5.52
N LEU A 429 -13.28 -14.14 -5.42
CA LEU A 429 -14.55 -14.84 -5.18
C LEU A 429 -14.90 -14.90 -3.68
N MET A 430 -13.90 -14.80 -2.81
CA MET A 430 -14.09 -14.94 -1.37
C MET A 430 -13.09 -14.13 -0.55
N SER A 431 -13.46 -13.86 0.70
CA SER A 431 -12.59 -13.17 1.66
C SER A 431 -11.33 -13.98 1.97
N ARG A 432 -10.28 -13.31 2.47
CA ARG A 432 -9.05 -13.97 2.91
C ARG A 432 -9.32 -15.00 4.01
N THR A 433 -10.19 -14.65 4.96
CA THR A 433 -10.60 -15.56 6.04
C THR A 433 -11.33 -16.79 5.51
N ALA A 434 -12.22 -16.62 4.52
CA ALA A 434 -12.90 -17.74 3.89
C ALA A 434 -11.91 -18.64 3.13
N ALA A 435 -10.92 -18.06 2.45
CA ALA A 435 -9.87 -18.81 1.77
C ALA A 435 -9.05 -19.67 2.75
N PHE A 436 -8.59 -19.10 3.88
CA PHE A 436 -7.87 -19.87 4.90
C PHE A 436 -8.68 -21.03 5.48
N ASN A 437 -10.00 -20.90 5.55
CA ASN A 437 -10.89 -21.93 6.09
C ASN A 437 -11.28 -23.01 5.07
N SER A 438 -11.15 -22.75 3.77
CA SER A 438 -11.69 -23.62 2.71
C SER A 438 -10.62 -24.19 1.76
N VAL A 439 -9.46 -23.55 1.65
CA VAL A 439 -8.38 -23.97 0.74
C VAL A 439 -7.30 -24.71 1.52
N THR A 440 -6.81 -25.82 0.98
CA THR A 440 -5.69 -26.56 1.56
C THR A 440 -4.42 -26.41 0.72
N LYS A 441 -3.24 -26.57 1.34
CA LYS A 441 -1.96 -26.58 0.62
C LYS A 441 -1.90 -27.69 -0.42
N ASN A 442 -2.49 -28.85 -0.15
CA ASN A 442 -2.51 -29.98 -1.08
C ASN A 442 -3.33 -29.66 -2.34
N SER A 443 -4.52 -29.06 -2.19
CA SER A 443 -5.34 -28.63 -3.34
C SER A 443 -4.64 -27.55 -4.16
N MET A 444 -3.99 -26.58 -3.50
CA MET A 444 -3.23 -25.54 -4.17
C MET A 444 -2.04 -26.11 -4.95
N ASN A 445 -1.22 -26.97 -4.33
CA ASN A 445 -0.08 -27.62 -4.98
C ASN A 445 -0.50 -28.50 -6.16
N LYS A 446 -1.66 -29.18 -6.07
CA LYS A 446 -2.21 -29.98 -7.16
C LYS A 446 -2.46 -29.11 -8.40
N ILE A 447 -3.18 -27.99 -8.23
CA ILE A 447 -3.50 -27.07 -9.33
C ILE A 447 -2.23 -26.43 -9.92
N LEU A 448 -1.29 -26.04 -9.07
CA LEU A 448 0.02 -25.51 -9.51
C LEU A 448 0.76 -26.51 -10.40
N ASN A 449 0.84 -27.77 -9.98
CA ASN A 449 1.48 -28.83 -10.75
C ASN A 449 0.76 -29.12 -12.07
N GLU A 450 -0.58 -29.14 -12.08
CA GLU A 450 -1.38 -29.32 -13.30
C GLU A 450 -1.12 -28.23 -14.35
N HIS A 451 -0.86 -26.99 -13.91
CA HIS A 451 -0.55 -25.87 -14.79
C HIS A 451 0.96 -25.67 -15.03
N GLY A 452 1.81 -26.48 -14.40
CA GLY A 452 3.26 -26.38 -14.49
C GLY A 452 3.82 -25.06 -13.93
N ILE A 453 3.22 -24.56 -12.84
CA ILE A 453 3.64 -23.32 -12.17
C ILE A 453 4.63 -23.65 -11.05
N GLU A 454 5.79 -23.00 -11.08
CA GLU A 454 6.71 -22.97 -9.95
C GLU A 454 6.40 -21.76 -9.06
N LEU A 455 5.85 -22.02 -7.87
CA LEU A 455 5.55 -20.99 -6.88
C LEU A 455 6.66 -20.87 -5.83
N ILE A 456 7.07 -19.63 -5.55
CA ILE A 456 8.04 -19.26 -4.51
C ILE A 456 7.31 -18.40 -3.49
N GLY A 457 7.18 -18.92 -2.27
CA GLY A 457 6.36 -18.33 -1.22
C GLY A 457 4.87 -18.51 -1.50
N GLY A 458 4.08 -17.47 -1.23
CA GLY A 458 2.63 -17.49 -1.38
C GLY A 458 1.91 -18.10 -0.18
N ASP A 459 0.63 -17.78 -0.07
CA ASP A 459 -0.22 -18.22 1.02
C ASP A 459 -1.61 -18.61 0.49
N LEU A 460 -2.38 -19.32 1.31
CA LEU A 460 -3.67 -19.88 0.94
C LEU A 460 -4.70 -18.80 0.56
N ASP A 461 -4.56 -17.58 1.09
CA ASP A 461 -5.44 -16.47 0.74
C ASP A 461 -5.21 -15.93 -0.66
N GLU A 462 -4.16 -16.36 -1.37
CA GLU A 462 -3.89 -15.98 -2.76
C GLU A 462 -3.90 -17.18 -3.71
N ALA A 463 -4.36 -18.35 -3.25
CA ALA A 463 -4.46 -19.55 -4.08
C ALA A 463 -5.37 -19.33 -5.32
N PRO A 464 -5.13 -20.02 -6.46
CA PRO A 464 -5.89 -19.80 -7.70
C PRO A 464 -7.41 -19.83 -7.55
N MET A 465 -7.91 -20.70 -6.67
CA MET A 465 -9.33 -20.99 -6.45
C MET A 465 -10.10 -19.84 -5.79
N VAL A 466 -9.39 -18.84 -5.26
CA VAL A 466 -10.01 -17.71 -4.55
C VAL A 466 -10.33 -16.54 -5.48
N TYR A 467 -9.96 -16.65 -6.76
CA TYR A 467 -10.14 -15.65 -7.80
C TYR A 467 -11.22 -16.07 -8.79
N LYS A 468 -11.92 -15.10 -9.39
CA LYS A 468 -12.90 -15.34 -10.46
C LYS A 468 -12.19 -15.89 -11.70
N ASP A 469 -12.95 -16.45 -12.64
CA ASP A 469 -12.40 -16.78 -13.94
C ASP A 469 -12.11 -15.49 -14.72
N ILE A 470 -10.83 -15.25 -14.99
CA ILE A 470 -10.38 -14.06 -15.73
C ILE A 470 -10.98 -14.00 -17.14
N ASN A 471 -11.27 -15.14 -17.78
CA ASN A 471 -11.86 -15.14 -19.12
C ASN A 471 -13.31 -14.63 -19.10
N GLU A 472 -14.07 -14.95 -18.06
CA GLU A 472 -15.42 -14.41 -17.85
C GLU A 472 -15.37 -12.90 -17.60
N VAL A 473 -14.41 -12.45 -16.77
CA VAL A 473 -14.18 -11.04 -16.47
C VAL A 473 -13.84 -10.26 -17.75
N ILE A 474 -12.94 -10.77 -18.61
CA ILE A 474 -12.60 -10.13 -19.89
C ILE A 474 -13.78 -10.14 -20.86
N SER A 475 -14.53 -11.25 -20.93
CA SER A 475 -15.70 -11.37 -21.81
C SER A 475 -16.84 -10.41 -21.43
N ALA A 476 -16.91 -10.01 -20.16
CA ALA A 476 -17.93 -9.09 -19.64
C ALA A 476 -17.63 -7.60 -19.88
N GLN A 477 -16.52 -7.26 -20.56
CA GLN A 477 -16.06 -5.88 -20.78
C GLN A 477 -15.43 -5.66 -22.16
N THR A 478 -15.87 -6.42 -23.18
CA THR A 478 -15.33 -6.31 -24.55
C THR A 478 -15.59 -4.95 -25.20
N ASP A 479 -16.51 -4.17 -24.64
CA ASP A 479 -16.82 -2.78 -25.00
C ASP A 479 -15.96 -1.76 -24.23
N LEU A 480 -15.20 -2.18 -23.22
CA LEU A 480 -14.28 -1.35 -22.46
C LEU A 480 -12.84 -1.46 -22.96
N VAL A 481 -12.44 -2.68 -23.36
CA VAL A 481 -11.06 -3.00 -23.75
C VAL A 481 -10.99 -3.97 -24.93
N LYS A 482 -9.95 -3.82 -25.75
CA LYS A 482 -9.53 -4.82 -26.74
C LYS A 482 -8.28 -5.54 -26.25
N VAL A 483 -8.29 -6.88 -26.26
CA VAL A 483 -7.13 -7.71 -25.94
C VAL A 483 -6.12 -7.67 -27.08
N LEU A 484 -4.84 -7.45 -26.74
CA LEU A 484 -3.72 -7.36 -27.69
C LEU A 484 -2.74 -8.54 -27.55
N ALA A 485 -2.54 -9.02 -26.33
CA ALA A 485 -1.66 -10.14 -26.06
C ALA A 485 -2.09 -10.89 -24.79
N LYS A 486 -1.69 -12.16 -24.70
CA LYS A 486 -1.98 -13.03 -23.56
C LYS A 486 -0.69 -13.38 -22.81
N PHE A 487 -0.64 -13.07 -21.52
CA PHE A 487 0.44 -13.45 -20.63
C PHE A 487 0.10 -14.76 -19.90
N THR A 488 0.99 -15.74 -19.92
CA THR A 488 0.83 -17.01 -19.20
C THR A 488 1.95 -17.17 -18.16
N PRO A 489 1.63 -17.19 -16.85
CA PRO A 489 2.65 -17.31 -15.80
C PRO A 489 3.36 -18.67 -15.84
N LYS A 490 4.60 -18.71 -15.33
CA LYS A 490 5.43 -19.92 -15.22
C LYS A 490 6.17 -20.03 -13.90
N ILE A 491 6.79 -18.94 -13.44
CA ILE A 491 7.47 -18.90 -12.14
C ILE A 491 6.94 -17.67 -11.40
N VAL A 492 6.32 -17.89 -10.25
CA VAL A 492 5.63 -16.84 -9.49
C VAL A 492 6.32 -16.68 -8.15
N ARG A 493 6.67 -15.45 -7.77
CA ARG A 493 7.15 -15.11 -6.43
C ARG A 493 6.14 -14.22 -5.71
N MET A 494 5.78 -14.62 -4.49
CA MET A 494 4.91 -13.88 -3.58
C MET A 494 5.51 -13.87 -2.17
N ALA A 495 4.89 -13.13 -1.24
CA ALA A 495 5.27 -13.18 0.16
C ALA A 495 4.90 -14.52 0.80
N ASP A 496 5.73 -14.98 1.74
CA ASP A 496 5.42 -16.14 2.56
C ASP A 496 4.23 -15.88 3.50
N ALA A 497 3.55 -16.96 3.89
CA ALA A 497 2.43 -16.97 4.82
C ALA A 497 2.72 -16.21 6.14
N ASN A 498 3.96 -16.25 6.63
CA ASN A 498 4.34 -15.58 7.87
C ASN A 498 4.57 -14.06 7.73
N ARG A 499 4.39 -13.46 6.54
CA ARG A 499 4.45 -12.02 6.19
C ARG A 499 5.61 -11.20 6.77
N LYS A 500 6.55 -11.82 7.48
CA LYS A 500 7.77 -11.29 8.03
C LYS A 500 8.89 -11.81 7.13
N GLU A 501 9.42 -10.97 6.25
CA GLU A 501 10.81 -11.20 5.84
C GLU A 501 11.65 -10.23 6.65
N GLY A 502 12.47 -10.82 7.51
CA GLY A 502 13.44 -10.14 8.34
C GLY A 502 14.56 -9.55 7.50
N ARG A 503 15.25 -8.60 8.12
CA ARG A 503 16.48 -7.96 7.65
C ARG A 503 17.45 -9.02 7.11
N GLU A 504 18.02 -8.77 5.94
CA GLU A 504 19.27 -9.42 5.56
C GLU A 504 20.35 -9.01 6.58
N ASP A 505 21.15 -10.00 6.98
CA ASP A 505 22.14 -9.94 8.05
C ASP A 505 23.14 -8.78 7.94
#